data_AF-A0A1Z7M157-F1
#
_entry.id   AF-A0A1Z7M157-F1
#
_cell.length_a   1.000
_cell.length_b   1.000
_cell.length_c   1.000
_cell.angle_alpha   90.00
_cell.angle_beta   90.00
_cell.angle_gamma   90.00
#
_symmetry.space_group_name_H-M   'P 1'
#
loop_
_entity.id
_entity.type
_entity.pdbx_description
1 polymer ?
#
loop_
_entity_poly.entity_id
_entity_poly.type
_entity_poly.pdbx_seq_one_letter_code
_entity_poly.pdbx_strand_id
1 'polypeptide(L)'
;MNCVGIDVSKGKSMIAVMRPFGEVVVSPFEVRHTASELSELARLLKNLDGETRVVMESTGNYHAPVAWLLHGAGLYVSVVNAMLVHDYGNNSLRRGKTDKKDAVKLANYGLDHWLTLPRYVPEEDTRLMLKTCYRQYQQYSKVQTMLKNNLISLLDTAFPDANRLFTSPPRADGSEKWVDFVATFWHCECVCGLSKKAFTAKYQKWCRKHGYNFSQDKALDIYASACGRFGVMPKTNTAKLLVEQAISQLQTTSAALAALKQEMQSLAASLPEYPVVMGMFGVGPTLGPQLIAEIGDVRRFHSKKALVAFAGIDAPPYQSGQIDVRSRSISKRGSASLRRTLFLVMGVLLQCAPMDEPVYQFMNKKRSEGKPYRVYMMASANKFLRIYYASVKAYLDSLEHD
;
A
#
# COMPACT_ATOMS: atom_id res chain seq x y z
N MET A 1 11.90 -37.30 -5.67
CA MET A 1 11.36 -35.92 -5.62
C MET A 1 10.50 -35.81 -4.38
N ASN A 2 10.84 -34.95 -3.44
CA ASN A 2 10.07 -34.71 -2.22
C ASN A 2 9.48 -33.30 -2.28
N CYS A 3 8.16 -33.17 -2.18
CA CYS A 3 7.51 -31.88 -2.04
C CYS A 3 6.99 -31.71 -0.63
N VAL A 4 7.43 -30.63 0.02
CA VAL A 4 7.06 -30.29 1.39
C VAL A 4 6.02 -29.19 1.35
N GLY A 5 4.79 -29.50 1.70
CA GLY A 5 3.74 -28.51 1.87
C GLY A 5 3.71 -28.00 3.30
N ILE A 6 3.78 -26.69 3.47
CA ILE A 6 3.76 -26.03 4.78
C ILE A 6 2.53 -25.13 4.85
N ASP A 7 1.53 -25.55 5.61
CA ASP A 7 0.40 -24.70 5.96
C ASP A 7 0.78 -23.83 7.17
N VAL A 8 0.82 -22.51 6.97
CA VAL A 8 1.40 -21.56 7.92
C VAL A 8 0.31 -20.89 8.75
N SER A 9 0.41 -21.06 10.07
CA SER A 9 -0.42 -20.40 11.08
C SER A 9 0.42 -19.51 11.99
N LYS A 10 -0.24 -18.75 12.89
CA LYS A 10 0.47 -17.89 13.84
C LYS A 10 1.27 -18.74 14.85
N GLY A 11 2.59 -18.69 14.77
CA GLY A 11 3.51 -19.30 15.74
C GLY A 11 3.76 -20.80 15.56
N LYS A 12 3.03 -21.46 14.64
CA LYS A 12 3.25 -22.86 14.26
C LYS A 12 2.77 -23.12 12.83
N SER A 13 3.32 -24.17 12.23
CA SER A 13 2.97 -24.63 10.88
C SER A 13 2.72 -26.13 10.86
N MET A 14 1.79 -26.56 10.02
CA MET A 14 1.60 -27.97 9.69
C MET A 14 2.45 -28.33 8.48
N ILE A 15 3.23 -29.40 8.60
CA ILE A 15 4.15 -29.87 7.56
C ILE A 15 3.62 -31.18 7.00
N ALA A 16 3.61 -31.32 5.67
CA ALA A 16 3.38 -32.58 4.98
C ALA A 16 4.47 -32.80 3.94
N VAL A 17 5.04 -34.01 3.88
CA VAL A 17 6.06 -34.38 2.89
C VAL A 17 5.50 -35.45 1.97
N MET A 18 5.33 -35.08 0.71
CA MET A 18 4.72 -35.93 -0.32
C MET A 18 5.74 -36.27 -1.42
N ARG A 19 5.60 -37.46 -1.99
CA ARG A 19 6.26 -37.92 -3.21
C ARG A 19 5.22 -38.10 -4.33
N PRO A 20 5.64 -38.24 -5.60
CA PRO A 20 4.73 -38.56 -6.70
C PRO A 20 3.83 -39.77 -6.37
N PHE A 21 2.67 -39.86 -7.03
CA PHE A 21 1.69 -40.92 -6.83
C PHE A 21 1.07 -40.99 -5.42
N GLY A 22 1.20 -39.93 -4.61
CA GLY A 22 0.54 -39.79 -3.32
C GLY A 22 1.24 -40.49 -2.15
N GLU A 23 2.50 -40.90 -2.34
CA GLU A 23 3.32 -41.46 -1.25
C GLU A 23 3.58 -40.38 -0.18
N VAL A 24 3.23 -40.71 1.07
CA VAL A 24 3.50 -39.86 2.24
C VAL A 24 4.84 -40.30 2.83
N VAL A 25 5.86 -39.44 2.74
CA VAL A 25 7.20 -39.74 3.26
C VAL A 25 7.24 -39.60 4.78
N VAL A 26 6.56 -38.58 5.30
CA VAL A 26 6.46 -38.30 6.73
C VAL A 26 5.00 -37.95 7.05
N SER A 27 4.43 -38.62 8.05
CA SER A 27 3.10 -38.31 8.56
C SER A 27 3.02 -36.83 8.95
N PRO A 28 1.95 -36.10 8.58
CA PRO A 28 1.87 -34.67 8.85
C PRO A 28 2.06 -34.32 10.33
N PHE A 29 2.96 -33.37 10.60
CA PHE A 29 3.37 -32.97 11.95
C PHE A 29 3.44 -31.45 12.10
N GLU A 30 3.37 -30.97 13.34
CA GLU A 30 3.45 -29.55 13.65
C GLU A 30 4.89 -29.13 13.96
N VAL A 31 5.25 -27.92 13.53
CA VAL A 31 6.53 -27.26 13.84
C VAL A 31 6.25 -25.85 14.35
N ARG A 32 6.77 -25.50 15.53
CA ARG A 32 6.68 -24.14 16.06
C ARG A 32 7.68 -23.23 15.36
N HIS A 33 7.36 -21.95 15.26
CA HIS A 33 8.22 -20.94 14.61
C HIS A 33 9.38 -20.49 15.51
N THR A 34 10.09 -21.43 16.13
CA THR A 34 11.30 -21.16 16.92
C THR A 34 12.54 -21.47 16.10
N ALA A 35 13.66 -20.82 16.40
CA ALA A 35 14.92 -21.05 15.69
C ALA A 35 15.37 -22.53 15.78
N SER A 36 15.18 -23.19 16.94
CA SER A 36 15.54 -24.60 17.13
C SER A 36 14.71 -25.51 16.24
N GLU A 37 13.37 -25.43 16.31
CA GLU A 37 12.49 -26.36 15.60
C GLU A 37 12.52 -26.15 14.09
N LEU A 38 12.66 -24.90 13.63
CA LEU A 38 12.83 -24.64 12.20
C LEU A 38 14.19 -25.12 11.68
N SER A 39 15.24 -25.07 12.50
CA SER A 39 16.55 -25.64 12.15
C SER A 39 16.53 -27.16 12.14
N GLU A 40 15.80 -27.79 13.07
CA GLU A 40 15.55 -29.23 13.08
C GLU A 40 14.74 -29.67 11.86
N LEU A 41 13.69 -28.92 11.49
CA LEU A 41 12.94 -29.12 10.25
C LEU A 41 13.88 -29.03 9.03
N ALA A 42 14.72 -28.00 8.95
CA ALA A 42 15.66 -27.86 7.84
C ALA A 42 16.62 -29.07 7.74
N ARG A 43 17.12 -29.57 8.87
CA ARG A 43 17.97 -30.76 8.93
C ARG A 43 17.23 -32.02 8.48
N LEU A 44 16.00 -32.21 8.97
CA LEU A 44 15.14 -33.33 8.55
C LEU A 44 14.93 -33.32 7.04
N LEU A 45 14.58 -32.17 6.47
CA LEU A 45 14.28 -32.04 5.03
C LEU A 45 15.51 -32.25 4.14
N LYS A 46 16.70 -31.89 4.62
CA LYS A 46 17.97 -32.13 3.91
C LYS A 46 18.40 -33.60 3.91
N ASN A 47 18.03 -34.34 4.95
CA ASN A 47 18.39 -35.75 5.08
C ASN A 47 17.45 -36.68 4.29
N LEU A 48 16.41 -36.14 3.63
CA LEU A 48 15.54 -36.92 2.76
C LEU A 48 16.25 -37.27 1.46
N ASP A 49 16.12 -38.52 1.01
CA ASP A 49 16.67 -38.95 -0.27
C ASP A 49 15.98 -38.25 -1.45
N GLY A 50 16.79 -37.69 -2.36
CA GLY A 50 16.37 -37.03 -3.58
C GLY A 50 16.12 -35.52 -3.43
N GLU A 51 15.74 -34.87 -4.53
CA GLU A 51 15.50 -33.41 -4.55
C GLU A 51 14.28 -33.04 -3.70
N THR A 52 14.45 -32.08 -2.78
CA THR A 52 13.39 -31.57 -1.90
C THR A 52 13.04 -30.12 -2.23
N ARG A 53 11.74 -29.85 -2.47
CA ARG A 53 11.20 -28.49 -2.65
C ARG A 53 10.12 -28.21 -1.60
N VAL A 54 10.20 -27.03 -1.00
CA VAL A 54 9.25 -26.54 0.02
C VAL A 54 8.29 -25.57 -0.63
N VAL A 55 6.99 -25.75 -0.38
CA VAL A 55 5.91 -24.91 -0.88
C VAL A 55 5.05 -24.44 0.30
N MET A 56 4.84 -23.14 0.38
CA MET A 56 3.98 -22.52 1.40
C MET A 56 3.14 -21.39 0.81
N GLU A 57 2.00 -21.12 1.40
CA GLU A 57 1.14 -20.00 1.02
C GLU A 57 1.62 -18.68 1.64
N SER A 58 1.43 -17.57 0.92
CA SER A 58 1.63 -16.21 1.44
C SER A 58 0.54 -15.83 2.47
N THR A 59 0.55 -16.42 3.66
CA THR A 59 -0.41 -16.12 4.73
C THR A 59 0.09 -14.98 5.61
N GLY A 60 -0.37 -13.76 5.35
CA GLY A 60 0.06 -12.56 6.10
C GLY A 60 1.59 -12.44 6.15
N ASN A 61 2.15 -12.14 7.33
CA ASN A 61 3.60 -12.09 7.55
C ASN A 61 4.17 -13.39 8.16
N TYR A 62 3.33 -14.39 8.48
CA TYR A 62 3.75 -15.57 9.24
C TYR A 62 4.63 -16.52 8.43
N HIS A 63 4.52 -16.50 7.10
CA HIS A 63 5.36 -17.33 6.23
C HIS A 63 6.80 -16.84 6.16
N ALA A 64 7.07 -15.55 6.44
CA ALA A 64 8.38 -14.95 6.21
C ALA A 64 9.50 -15.56 7.07
N PRO A 65 9.35 -15.77 8.39
CA PRO A 65 10.38 -16.44 9.20
C PRO A 65 10.69 -17.86 8.72
N VAL A 66 9.66 -18.62 8.34
CA VAL A 66 9.80 -20.00 7.87
C VAL A 66 10.52 -20.02 6.51
N ALA A 67 10.08 -19.18 5.56
CA ALA A 67 10.69 -19.06 4.25
C ALA A 67 12.15 -18.63 4.34
N TRP A 68 12.45 -17.62 5.16
CA TRP A 68 13.79 -17.07 5.33
C TRP A 68 14.76 -18.11 5.91
N LEU A 69 14.38 -18.81 6.97
CA LEU A 69 15.25 -19.81 7.61
C LEU A 69 15.49 -21.02 6.70
N LEU A 70 14.43 -21.57 6.08
CA LEU A 70 14.57 -22.71 5.19
C LEU A 70 15.38 -22.35 3.93
N HIS A 71 15.20 -21.15 3.39
CA HIS A 71 16.01 -20.62 2.30
C HIS A 71 17.47 -20.44 2.71
N GLY A 72 17.73 -19.84 3.88
CA GLY A 72 19.08 -19.66 4.44
C GLY A 72 19.78 -20.99 4.74
N ALA A 73 19.01 -22.04 5.04
CA ALA A 73 19.52 -23.40 5.13
C ALA A 73 19.86 -23.99 3.75
N GLY A 74 19.53 -23.35 2.62
CA GLY A 74 19.84 -23.82 1.27
C GLY A 74 18.78 -24.70 0.63
N LEU A 75 17.58 -24.81 1.22
CA LEU A 75 16.46 -25.54 0.61
C LEU A 75 15.82 -24.71 -0.52
N TYR A 76 15.26 -25.40 -1.52
CA TYR A 76 14.43 -24.75 -2.52
C TYR A 76 13.08 -24.42 -1.91
N VAL A 77 12.84 -23.14 -1.60
CA VAL A 77 11.58 -22.65 -1.04
C VAL A 77 10.77 -21.95 -2.13
N SER A 78 9.46 -22.14 -2.13
CA SER A 78 8.51 -21.43 -2.99
C SER A 78 7.36 -20.89 -2.14
N VAL A 79 7.15 -19.57 -2.20
CA VAL A 79 6.01 -18.91 -1.56
C VAL A 79 4.99 -18.61 -2.65
N VAL A 80 3.84 -19.28 -2.59
CA VAL A 80 2.80 -19.23 -3.63
C VAL A 80 1.63 -18.35 -3.19
N ASN A 81 0.93 -17.79 -4.17
CA ASN A 81 -0.22 -16.93 -3.91
C ASN A 81 -1.40 -17.77 -3.37
N ALA A 82 -1.97 -17.32 -2.26
CA ALA A 82 -3.17 -17.86 -1.63
C ALA A 82 -4.30 -18.25 -2.59
N MET A 83 -4.58 -17.39 -3.56
CA MET A 83 -5.65 -17.59 -4.52
C MET A 83 -5.37 -18.76 -5.47
N LEU A 84 -4.10 -18.99 -5.84
CA LEU A 84 -3.73 -20.13 -6.70
C LEU A 84 -3.92 -21.46 -5.96
N VAL A 85 -3.54 -21.49 -4.69
CA VAL A 85 -3.71 -22.66 -3.81
C VAL A 85 -5.19 -22.90 -3.51
N HIS A 86 -5.95 -21.84 -3.29
CA HIS A 86 -7.40 -21.92 -3.10
C HIS A 86 -8.10 -22.53 -4.33
N ASP A 87 -7.82 -22.00 -5.52
CA ASP A 87 -8.45 -22.44 -6.76
C ASP A 87 -8.10 -23.90 -7.11
N TYR A 88 -6.88 -24.36 -6.79
CA TYR A 88 -6.47 -25.76 -6.93
C TYR A 88 -7.31 -26.73 -6.08
N GLY A 89 -7.71 -26.30 -4.87
CA GLY A 89 -8.45 -27.13 -3.92
C GLY A 89 -9.94 -27.31 -4.22
N ASN A 90 -10.49 -26.56 -5.17
CA ASN A 90 -11.94 -26.51 -5.40
C ASN A 90 -12.48 -27.72 -6.23
N ASN A 91 -11.63 -28.71 -6.52
CA ASN A 91 -11.96 -29.91 -7.28
C ASN A 91 -12.50 -31.08 -6.41
N SER A 92 -12.75 -30.88 -5.11
CA SER A 92 -13.27 -31.92 -4.20
C SER A 92 -14.67 -31.61 -3.69
N LEU A 93 -15.59 -32.57 -3.82
CA LEU A 93 -16.98 -32.49 -3.32
C LEU A 93 -17.09 -32.51 -1.79
N ARG A 94 -16.05 -32.96 -1.05
CA ARG A 94 -16.07 -33.05 0.42
C ARG A 94 -15.45 -31.81 1.07
N ARG A 95 -16.28 -30.99 1.71
CA ARG A 95 -15.87 -29.79 2.47
C ARG A 95 -15.44 -30.16 3.89
N GLY A 96 -14.19 -30.60 4.06
CA GLY A 96 -13.59 -30.75 5.39
C GLY A 96 -12.21 -30.11 5.41
N LYS A 97 -12.12 -28.89 5.96
CA LYS A 97 -10.89 -28.11 6.09
C LYS A 97 -10.14 -28.55 7.36
N THR A 98 -8.91 -29.01 7.19
CA THR A 98 -7.99 -29.32 8.30
C THR A 98 -6.58 -28.92 7.89
N ASP A 99 -5.78 -28.42 8.84
CA ASP A 99 -4.40 -27.97 8.58
C ASP A 99 -3.55 -29.08 7.93
N LYS A 100 -3.80 -30.35 8.29
CA LYS A 100 -3.15 -31.52 7.68
C LYS A 100 -3.48 -31.65 6.19
N LYS A 101 -4.76 -31.47 5.81
CA LYS A 101 -5.18 -31.53 4.41
C LYS A 101 -4.66 -30.33 3.63
N ASP A 102 -4.61 -29.16 4.24
CA ASP A 102 -4.09 -27.95 3.60
C ASP A 102 -2.58 -28.06 3.35
N ALA A 103 -1.80 -28.63 4.28
CA ALA A 103 -0.39 -28.94 4.08
C ALA A 103 -0.19 -29.98 2.95
N VAL A 104 -0.97 -31.07 2.93
CA VAL A 104 -0.90 -32.06 1.83
C VAL A 104 -1.29 -31.44 0.49
N LYS A 105 -2.30 -30.55 0.47
CA LYS A 105 -2.74 -29.83 -0.72
C LYS A 105 -1.63 -28.96 -1.28
N LEU A 106 -0.91 -28.24 -0.43
CA LEU A 106 0.27 -27.44 -0.83
C LEU A 106 1.38 -28.30 -1.41
N ALA A 107 1.65 -29.46 -0.80
CA ALA A 107 2.64 -30.40 -1.30
C ALA A 107 2.26 -30.95 -2.69
N ASN A 108 1.00 -31.33 -2.89
CA ASN A 108 0.50 -31.79 -4.20
C ASN A 108 0.51 -30.70 -5.25
N TYR A 109 0.11 -29.47 -4.88
CA TYR A 109 0.23 -28.31 -5.76
C TYR A 109 1.67 -28.14 -6.26
N GLY A 110 2.64 -28.31 -5.37
CA GLY A 110 4.06 -28.23 -5.70
C GLY A 110 4.56 -29.37 -6.59
N LEU A 111 4.06 -30.59 -6.42
CA LEU A 111 4.37 -31.72 -7.30
C LEU A 111 3.84 -31.46 -8.73
N ASP A 112 2.59 -31.00 -8.86
CA ASP A 112 1.96 -30.74 -10.15
C ASP A 112 2.65 -29.58 -10.91
N HIS A 113 3.20 -28.62 -10.16
CA HIS A 113 3.87 -27.43 -10.71
C HIS A 113 5.39 -27.49 -10.56
N TRP A 114 5.97 -28.69 -10.38
CA TRP A 114 7.38 -28.86 -9.99
C TRP A 114 8.33 -27.97 -10.81
N LEU A 115 8.22 -28.00 -12.14
CA LEU A 115 9.09 -27.26 -13.06
C LEU A 115 8.84 -25.74 -13.11
N THR A 116 7.67 -25.28 -12.67
CA THR A 116 7.25 -23.87 -12.77
C THR A 116 7.18 -23.15 -11.42
N LEU A 117 7.41 -23.86 -10.31
CA LEU A 117 7.45 -23.28 -8.97
C LEU A 117 8.51 -22.17 -8.89
N PRO A 118 8.13 -20.91 -8.58
CA PRO A 118 9.10 -19.84 -8.43
C PRO A 118 9.96 -20.06 -7.19
N ARG A 119 11.27 -19.91 -7.31
CA ARG A 119 12.17 -19.91 -6.16
C ARG A 119 11.94 -18.64 -5.35
N TYR A 120 11.79 -18.79 -4.05
CA TYR A 120 11.77 -17.70 -3.09
C TYR A 120 13.14 -17.03 -3.07
N VAL A 121 13.12 -15.73 -3.35
CA VAL A 121 14.27 -14.84 -3.23
C VAL A 121 13.90 -13.83 -2.16
N PRO A 122 14.62 -13.79 -1.02
CA PRO A 122 14.44 -12.75 -0.03
C PRO A 122 14.57 -11.37 -0.66
N GLU A 123 13.69 -10.45 -0.28
CA GLU A 123 13.88 -9.05 -0.67
C GLU A 123 15.13 -8.51 0.03
N GLU A 124 15.95 -7.74 -0.68
CA GLU A 124 17.05 -6.97 -0.11
C GLU A 124 16.55 -6.10 1.06
N ASP A 125 17.34 -5.99 2.12
CA ASP A 125 16.96 -5.33 3.39
C ASP A 125 16.35 -3.93 3.16
N THR A 126 16.94 -3.12 2.28
CA THR A 126 16.42 -1.78 1.96
C THR A 126 15.05 -1.82 1.29
N ARG A 127 14.81 -2.74 0.35
CA ARG A 127 13.49 -2.90 -0.32
C ARG A 127 12.46 -3.42 0.67
N LEU A 128 12.84 -4.36 1.54
CA LEU A 128 11.98 -4.89 2.59
C LEU A 128 11.58 -3.80 3.59
N MET A 129 12.54 -2.99 4.04
CA MET A 129 12.29 -1.86 4.95
C MET A 129 11.43 -0.80 4.29
N LEU A 130 11.69 -0.44 3.04
CA LEU A 130 10.88 0.53 2.28
C LEU A 130 9.42 0.05 2.15
N LYS A 131 9.21 -1.22 1.82
CA LYS A 131 7.89 -1.84 1.73
C LYS A 131 7.18 -1.84 3.07
N THR A 132 7.89 -2.20 4.14
CA THR A 132 7.36 -2.18 5.51
C THR A 132 6.96 -0.77 5.95
N CYS A 133 7.83 0.21 5.70
CA CYS A 133 7.57 1.62 5.96
C CYS A 133 6.35 2.12 5.19
N TYR A 134 6.20 1.73 3.91
CA TYR A 134 5.01 2.07 3.14
C TYR A 134 3.73 1.45 3.70
N ARG A 135 3.76 0.21 4.18
CA ARG A 135 2.61 -0.41 4.86
C ARG A 135 2.18 0.38 6.10
N GLN A 136 3.14 0.82 6.91
CA GLN A 136 2.87 1.67 8.08
C GLN A 136 2.30 3.03 7.67
N TYR A 137 2.88 3.67 6.66
CA TYR A 137 2.37 4.92 6.10
C TYR A 137 0.90 4.79 5.65
N GLN A 138 0.55 3.71 4.94
CA GLN A 138 -0.82 3.46 4.51
C GLN A 138 -1.79 3.29 5.69
N GLN A 139 -1.36 2.58 6.75
CA GLN A 139 -2.16 2.42 7.96
C GLN A 139 -2.40 3.76 8.65
N TYR A 140 -1.35 4.55 8.86
CA TYR A 140 -1.46 5.85 9.53
C TYR A 140 -2.25 6.86 8.70
N SER A 141 -2.18 6.80 7.37
CA SER A 141 -2.98 7.66 6.48
C SER A 141 -4.48 7.40 6.63
N LYS A 142 -4.89 6.14 6.83
CA LYS A 142 -6.28 5.80 7.17
C LYS A 142 -6.67 6.37 8.53
N VAL A 143 -5.82 6.20 9.55
CA VAL A 143 -6.06 6.74 10.89
C VAL A 143 -6.18 8.26 10.86
N GLN A 144 -5.27 8.95 10.18
CA GLN A 144 -5.33 10.40 10.01
C GLN A 144 -6.65 10.85 9.38
N THR A 145 -7.14 10.13 8.36
CA THR A 145 -8.43 10.44 7.72
C THR A 145 -9.60 10.28 8.71
N MET A 146 -9.59 9.22 9.53
CA MET A 146 -10.60 9.04 10.59
C MET A 146 -10.52 10.13 11.65
N LEU A 147 -9.33 10.51 12.09
CA LEU A 147 -9.11 11.58 13.07
C LEU A 147 -9.53 12.96 12.55
N LYS A 148 -9.26 13.26 11.27
CA LYS A 148 -9.78 14.47 10.61
C LYS A 148 -11.29 14.51 10.62
N ASN A 149 -11.94 13.42 10.24
CA ASN A 149 -13.41 13.35 10.23
C ASN A 149 -14.00 13.49 11.63
N ASN A 150 -13.35 12.90 12.65
CA ASN A 150 -13.75 13.09 14.04
C ASN A 150 -13.65 14.56 14.47
N LEU A 151 -12.50 15.21 14.21
CA LEU A 151 -12.31 16.63 14.52
C LEU A 151 -13.33 17.51 13.78
N ILE A 152 -13.57 17.24 12.49
CA ILE A 152 -14.58 17.94 11.70
C ILE A 152 -15.96 17.77 12.34
N SER A 153 -16.35 16.57 12.75
CA SER A 153 -17.64 16.31 13.40
C SER A 153 -17.82 17.12 14.70
N LEU A 154 -16.78 17.20 15.54
CA LEU A 154 -16.80 18.06 16.73
C LEU A 154 -16.95 19.54 16.35
N LEU A 155 -16.17 19.99 15.36
CA LEU A 155 -16.21 21.37 14.88
C LEU A 155 -17.54 21.72 14.20
N ASP A 156 -18.22 20.79 13.54
CA ASP A 156 -19.55 21.04 12.97
C ASP A 156 -20.58 21.44 14.04
N THR A 157 -20.32 21.11 15.31
CA THR A 157 -21.13 21.55 16.45
C THR A 157 -20.56 22.75 17.21
N ALA A 158 -19.25 23.02 17.15
CA ALA A 158 -18.58 24.09 17.93
C ALA A 158 -18.14 25.30 17.08
N PHE A 159 -17.70 25.07 15.85
CA PHE A 159 -17.29 26.06 14.87
C PHE A 159 -17.50 25.50 13.43
N PRO A 160 -18.74 25.51 12.93
CA PRO A 160 -19.06 24.86 11.66
C PRO A 160 -18.20 25.39 10.51
N ASP A 161 -17.87 24.52 9.54
CA ASP A 161 -16.95 24.74 8.40
C ASP A 161 -15.54 25.31 8.73
N ALA A 162 -15.05 25.23 9.97
CA ALA A 162 -13.71 25.70 10.32
C ALA A 162 -12.60 25.03 9.48
N ASN A 163 -12.79 23.76 9.10
CA ASN A 163 -11.89 23.01 8.22
C ASN A 163 -11.80 23.56 6.79
N ARG A 164 -12.79 24.35 6.34
CA ARG A 164 -12.85 24.94 4.99
C ARG A 164 -12.30 26.37 4.95
N LEU A 165 -11.90 26.93 6.09
CA LEU A 165 -11.38 28.30 6.16
C LEU A 165 -10.09 28.47 5.37
N PHE A 166 -9.29 27.42 5.19
CA PHE A 166 -8.00 27.49 4.51
C PHE A 166 -7.87 26.42 3.42
N THR A 167 -7.27 26.79 2.31
CA THR A 167 -6.96 25.90 1.17
C THR A 167 -5.47 25.57 1.08
N SER A 168 -4.68 26.03 2.05
CA SER A 168 -3.23 25.79 2.11
C SER A 168 -2.95 24.29 2.27
N PRO A 169 -1.98 23.73 1.51
CA PRO A 169 -1.60 22.32 1.68
C PRO A 169 -0.92 22.09 3.04
N PRO A 170 -0.86 20.83 3.51
CA PRO A 170 -0.06 20.46 4.66
C PRO A 170 1.42 20.84 4.46
N ARG A 171 2.09 21.25 5.53
CA ARG A 171 3.53 21.51 5.55
C ARG A 171 4.34 20.21 5.51
N ALA A 172 5.65 20.34 5.32
CA ALA A 172 6.57 19.19 5.27
C ALA A 172 6.61 18.38 6.57
N ASP A 173 6.34 19.02 7.71
CA ASP A 173 6.23 18.40 9.04
C ASP A 173 4.85 17.76 9.30
N GLY A 174 3.93 17.84 8.33
CA GLY A 174 2.56 17.32 8.44
C GLY A 174 1.57 18.27 9.10
N SER A 175 1.98 19.44 9.57
CA SER A 175 1.07 20.44 10.15
C SER A 175 0.15 21.05 9.09
N GLU A 176 -1.07 21.39 9.51
CA GLU A 176 -2.11 21.96 8.64
C GLU A 176 -2.67 23.24 9.24
N LYS A 177 -2.74 24.29 8.43
CA LYS A 177 -3.15 25.64 8.88
C LYS A 177 -4.51 25.66 9.56
N TRP A 178 -5.47 24.89 9.07
CA TRP A 178 -6.81 24.82 9.67
C TRP A 178 -6.80 24.12 11.03
N VAL A 179 -5.97 23.10 11.21
CA VAL A 179 -5.79 22.38 12.50
C VAL A 179 -5.14 23.30 13.52
N ASP A 180 -4.05 23.99 13.14
CA ASP A 180 -3.37 24.96 14.01
C ASP A 180 -4.29 26.13 14.39
N PHE A 181 -5.17 26.52 13.47
CA PHE A 181 -6.15 27.58 13.72
C PHE A 181 -7.17 27.15 14.76
N VAL A 182 -7.79 25.97 14.59
CA VAL A 182 -8.78 25.48 15.57
C VAL A 182 -8.15 25.09 16.91
N ALA A 183 -6.84 24.81 16.95
CA ALA A 183 -6.12 24.65 18.22
C ALA A 183 -6.12 25.93 19.06
N THR A 184 -6.16 27.11 18.42
CA THR A 184 -6.26 28.40 19.13
C THR A 184 -7.70 28.91 19.21
N PHE A 185 -8.50 28.69 18.17
CA PHE A 185 -9.86 29.18 17.99
C PHE A 185 -10.82 28.00 17.79
N TRP A 186 -10.98 27.18 18.83
CA TRP A 186 -11.72 25.91 18.81
C TRP A 186 -13.26 26.08 18.76
N HIS A 187 -13.77 27.29 18.99
CA HIS A 187 -15.20 27.62 19.02
C HIS A 187 -15.49 28.93 18.28
N CYS A 188 -16.68 29.10 17.71
CA CYS A 188 -17.06 30.33 17.00
C CYS A 188 -16.94 31.57 17.92
N GLU A 189 -17.37 31.47 19.17
CA GLU A 189 -17.22 32.51 20.21
C GLU A 189 -15.76 32.84 20.61
N CYS A 190 -14.76 32.03 20.23
CA CYS A 190 -13.35 32.45 20.35
C CYS A 190 -13.01 33.57 19.35
N VAL A 191 -13.85 33.73 18.32
CA VAL A 191 -13.76 34.74 17.28
C VAL A 191 -14.84 35.81 17.48
N CYS A 192 -16.12 35.44 17.46
CA CYS A 192 -17.24 36.38 17.50
C CYS A 192 -17.50 37.03 18.87
N GLY A 193 -16.94 36.46 19.94
CA GLY A 193 -16.95 37.08 21.27
C GLY A 193 -15.96 38.25 21.42
N LEU A 194 -15.09 38.47 20.42
CA LEU A 194 -14.19 39.63 20.37
C LEU A 194 -14.75 40.68 19.42
N SER A 195 -14.33 41.93 19.57
CA SER A 195 -14.59 42.93 18.52
C SER A 195 -13.80 42.57 17.25
N LYS A 196 -14.33 42.94 16.07
CA LYS A 196 -13.67 42.72 14.77
C LYS A 196 -12.20 43.19 14.75
N LYS A 197 -11.93 44.37 15.34
CA LYS A 197 -10.57 44.92 15.48
C LYS A 197 -9.69 44.06 16.39
N ALA A 198 -10.22 43.64 17.54
CA ALA A 198 -9.48 42.79 18.49
C ALA A 198 -9.16 41.41 17.90
N PHE A 199 -10.12 40.77 17.22
CA PHE A 199 -9.89 39.51 16.52
C PHE A 199 -8.82 39.66 15.44
N THR A 200 -8.90 40.70 14.60
CA THR A 200 -7.93 40.94 13.52
C THR A 200 -6.50 41.07 14.07
N ALA A 201 -6.32 41.82 15.17
CA ALA A 201 -5.02 41.95 15.83
C ALA A 201 -4.54 40.62 16.44
N LYS A 202 -5.44 39.84 17.05
CA LYS A 202 -5.13 38.51 17.59
C LYS A 202 -4.75 37.52 16.50
N TYR A 203 -5.46 37.51 15.38
CA TYR A 203 -5.17 36.68 14.21
C TYR A 203 -3.82 37.08 13.58
N GLN A 204 -3.50 38.37 13.48
CA GLN A 204 -2.18 38.83 13.02
C GLN A 204 -1.04 38.30 13.91
N LYS A 205 -1.20 38.36 15.24
CA LYS A 205 -0.24 37.78 16.19
C LYS A 205 -0.15 36.26 16.04
N TRP A 206 -1.28 35.57 15.88
CA TRP A 206 -1.32 34.12 15.66
C TRP A 206 -0.59 33.72 14.36
N CYS A 207 -0.80 34.47 13.27
CA CYS A 207 -0.10 34.27 12.00
C CYS A 207 1.42 34.39 12.18
N ARG A 208 1.89 35.45 12.85
CA ARG A 208 3.32 35.64 13.15
C ARG A 208 3.89 34.49 13.97
N LYS A 209 3.19 34.07 15.03
CA LYS A 209 3.63 32.97 15.91
C LYS A 209 3.82 31.64 15.18
N HIS A 210 2.92 31.32 14.24
CA HIS A 210 2.94 30.03 13.52
C HIS A 210 3.65 30.11 12.15
N GLY A 211 4.20 31.26 11.78
CA GLY A 211 4.85 31.47 10.47
C GLY A 211 3.87 31.44 9.29
N TYR A 212 2.64 31.94 9.48
CA TYR A 212 1.65 32.09 8.41
C TYR A 212 1.61 33.53 7.90
N ASN A 213 1.34 33.69 6.60
CA ASN A 213 1.08 35.00 6.02
C ASN A 213 -0.26 35.55 6.52
N PHE A 214 -0.21 36.77 7.05
CA PHE A 214 -1.39 37.52 7.46
C PHE A 214 -2.08 38.14 6.24
N SER A 215 -3.41 38.08 6.23
CA SER A 215 -4.25 38.80 5.29
C SER A 215 -5.40 39.42 6.09
N GLN A 216 -5.60 40.73 5.89
CA GLN A 216 -6.67 41.46 6.55
C GLN A 216 -8.03 40.96 6.08
N ASP A 217 -8.26 40.86 4.77
CA ASP A 217 -9.51 40.35 4.18
C ASP A 217 -9.86 38.99 4.75
N LYS A 218 -8.87 38.09 4.84
CA LYS A 218 -9.11 36.76 5.41
C LYS A 218 -9.52 36.80 6.88
N ALA A 219 -8.99 37.73 7.65
CA ALA A 219 -9.42 37.93 9.04
C ALA A 219 -10.88 38.40 9.10
N LEU A 220 -11.28 39.30 8.20
CA LEU A 220 -12.66 39.78 8.12
C LEU A 220 -13.61 38.65 7.70
N ASP A 221 -13.21 37.81 6.73
CA ASP A 221 -13.97 36.65 6.28
C ASP A 221 -14.19 35.64 7.40
N ILE A 222 -13.12 35.29 8.12
CA ILE A 222 -13.20 34.37 9.27
C ILE A 222 -14.14 34.94 10.34
N TYR A 223 -14.04 36.25 10.62
CA TYR A 223 -14.90 36.90 11.61
C TYR A 223 -16.37 36.87 11.19
N ALA A 224 -16.68 37.26 9.96
CA ALA A 224 -18.04 37.22 9.42
C ALA A 224 -18.60 35.80 9.45
N SER A 225 -17.78 34.82 9.04
CA SER A 225 -18.12 33.40 9.06
C SER A 225 -18.38 32.85 10.46
N ALA A 226 -17.66 33.32 11.48
CA ALA A 226 -17.86 32.90 12.86
C ALA A 226 -19.09 33.55 13.50
N CYS A 227 -19.35 34.84 13.20
CA CYS A 227 -20.51 35.57 13.69
C CYS A 227 -21.83 35.11 13.04
N GLY A 228 -21.78 34.68 11.78
CA GLY A 228 -22.96 34.22 11.03
C GLY A 228 -23.38 32.78 11.34
N ARG A 229 -22.71 32.10 12.28
CA ARG A 229 -22.95 30.69 12.62
C ARG A 229 -23.27 30.54 14.09
N PHE A 230 -24.19 29.62 14.40
CA PHE A 230 -24.52 29.22 15.76
C PHE A 230 -23.84 27.88 16.08
N GLY A 231 -23.07 27.83 17.17
CA GLY A 231 -22.52 26.58 17.71
C GLY A 231 -23.54 25.92 18.61
N VAL A 232 -23.82 24.63 18.39
CA VAL A 232 -24.69 23.82 19.25
C VAL A 232 -23.96 23.44 20.54
N MET A 233 -22.67 23.16 20.44
CA MET A 233 -21.84 22.81 21.58
C MET A 233 -21.55 24.07 22.41
N PRO A 234 -21.81 24.09 23.72
CA PRO A 234 -21.56 25.28 24.53
C PRO A 234 -20.06 25.49 24.74
N LYS A 235 -19.62 26.75 24.79
CA LYS A 235 -18.23 27.13 25.07
C LYS A 235 -17.84 26.85 26.52
N THR A 236 -17.56 25.59 26.81
CA THR A 236 -17.18 25.09 28.14
C THR A 236 -15.78 24.49 28.12
N ASN A 237 -15.19 24.28 29.31
CA ASN A 237 -13.91 23.59 29.43
C ASN A 237 -13.98 22.14 28.93
N THR A 238 -15.13 21.47 29.08
CA THR A 238 -15.36 20.11 28.56
C THR A 238 -15.34 20.08 27.04
N ALA A 239 -16.08 20.99 26.39
CA ALA A 239 -16.08 21.12 24.93
C ALA A 239 -14.67 21.41 24.39
N LYS A 240 -13.96 22.34 25.04
CA LYS A 240 -12.57 22.65 24.72
C LYS A 240 -11.66 21.43 24.81
N LEU A 241 -11.75 20.66 25.91
CA LEU A 241 -10.96 19.46 26.12
C LEU A 241 -11.19 18.43 25.01
N LEU A 242 -12.45 18.19 24.60
CA LEU A 242 -12.76 17.23 23.53
C LEU A 242 -12.09 17.62 22.20
N VAL A 243 -12.17 18.91 21.83
CA VAL A 243 -11.54 19.42 20.61
C VAL A 243 -10.01 19.36 20.71
N GLU A 244 -9.42 19.76 21.84
CA GLU A 244 -7.98 19.72 22.07
C GLU A 244 -7.42 18.28 22.01
N GLN A 245 -8.14 17.30 22.56
CA GLN A 245 -7.74 15.88 22.46
C GLN A 245 -7.79 15.37 21.02
N ALA A 246 -8.83 15.71 20.26
CA ALA A 246 -8.94 15.33 18.84
C ALA A 246 -7.81 15.96 18.01
N ILE A 247 -7.47 17.23 18.28
CA ILE A 247 -6.36 17.94 17.63
C ILE A 247 -5.02 17.27 17.97
N SER A 248 -4.76 16.97 19.24
CA SER A 248 -3.51 16.36 19.71
C SER A 248 -3.25 15.02 19.02
N GLN A 249 -4.26 14.15 18.94
CA GLN A 249 -4.17 12.86 18.24
C GLN A 249 -3.90 13.04 16.74
N LEU A 250 -4.59 14.00 16.10
CA LEU A 250 -4.41 14.29 14.68
C LEU A 250 -3.00 14.85 14.39
N GLN A 251 -2.51 15.78 15.19
CA GLN A 251 -1.17 16.37 15.03
C GLN A 251 -0.08 15.31 15.22
N THR A 252 -0.19 14.48 16.25
CA THR A 252 0.76 13.36 16.51
C THR A 252 0.79 12.40 15.32
N THR A 253 -0.37 11.99 14.81
CA THR A 253 -0.46 11.09 13.65
C THR A 253 0.08 11.74 12.38
N SER A 254 -0.15 13.04 12.19
CA SER A 254 0.32 13.79 11.02
C SER A 254 1.84 13.95 11.01
N ALA A 255 2.45 14.21 12.17
CA ALA A 255 3.90 14.25 12.34
C ALA A 255 4.54 12.87 12.08
N ALA A 256 3.94 11.80 12.61
CA ALA A 256 4.40 10.44 12.34
C ALA A 256 4.35 10.08 10.84
N LEU A 257 3.28 10.50 10.14
CA LEU A 257 3.17 10.33 8.68
C LEU A 257 4.24 11.11 7.90
N ALA A 258 4.55 12.33 8.34
CA ALA A 258 5.62 13.13 7.74
C ALA A 258 6.99 12.46 7.91
N ALA A 259 7.27 11.94 9.10
CA ALA A 259 8.50 11.18 9.38
C ALA A 259 8.61 9.91 8.51
N LEU A 260 7.55 9.10 8.44
CA LEU A 260 7.51 7.92 7.58
C LEU A 260 7.70 8.27 6.10
N LYS A 261 7.13 9.39 5.64
CA LYS A 261 7.31 9.86 4.27
C LYS A 261 8.78 10.20 3.98
N GLN A 262 9.47 10.87 4.90
CA GLN A 262 10.89 11.19 4.76
C GLN A 262 11.74 9.92 4.76
N GLU A 263 11.46 8.98 5.67
CA GLU A 263 12.16 7.70 5.73
C GLU A 263 11.99 6.89 4.44
N MET A 264 10.77 6.82 3.91
CA MET A 264 10.52 6.20 2.62
C MET A 264 11.30 6.86 1.48
N GLN A 265 11.42 8.19 1.50
CA GLN A 265 12.20 8.91 0.49
C GLN A 265 13.70 8.59 0.60
N SER A 266 14.23 8.52 1.82
CA SER A 266 15.63 8.15 2.08
C SER A 266 15.94 6.73 1.61
N LEU A 267 15.14 5.75 2.04
CA LEU A 267 15.29 4.34 1.64
C LEU A 267 15.10 4.14 0.13
N ALA A 268 14.17 4.88 -0.48
CA ALA A 268 14.01 4.82 -1.92
C ALA A 268 15.21 5.41 -2.65
N ALA A 269 15.78 6.52 -2.17
CA ALA A 269 16.91 7.19 -2.79
C ALA A 269 18.21 6.37 -2.77
N SER A 270 18.35 5.44 -1.82
CA SER A 270 19.50 4.52 -1.77
C SER A 270 19.39 3.33 -2.73
N LEU A 271 18.24 3.13 -3.40
CA LEU A 271 18.04 2.02 -4.33
C LEU A 271 18.48 2.40 -5.75
N PRO A 272 19.07 1.46 -6.51
CA PRO A 272 19.60 1.75 -7.84
C PRO A 272 18.52 2.22 -8.82
N GLU A 273 17.29 1.71 -8.73
CA GLU A 273 16.18 2.10 -9.62
C GLU A 273 15.66 3.53 -9.41
N TYR A 274 16.02 4.21 -8.32
CA TYR A 274 15.48 5.52 -7.93
C TYR A 274 15.54 6.60 -9.03
N PRO A 275 16.72 6.92 -9.63
CA PRO A 275 16.82 7.97 -10.65
C PRO A 275 15.88 7.73 -11.84
N VAL A 276 15.75 6.48 -12.30
CA VAL A 276 14.87 6.12 -13.41
C VAL A 276 13.41 6.31 -13.04
N VAL A 277 13.02 5.87 -11.84
CA VAL A 277 11.63 6.01 -11.36
C VAL A 277 11.26 7.48 -11.14
N MET A 278 12.18 8.28 -10.61
CA MET A 278 11.97 9.71 -10.38
C MET A 278 11.92 10.53 -11.67
N GLY A 279 12.58 10.06 -12.73
CA GLY A 279 12.49 10.65 -14.07
C GLY A 279 11.16 10.42 -14.77
N MET A 280 10.29 9.53 -14.26
CA MET A 280 8.97 9.29 -14.86
C MET A 280 7.98 10.40 -14.49
N PHE A 281 7.27 10.90 -15.49
CA PHE A 281 6.30 11.96 -15.30
C PHE A 281 5.16 11.53 -14.35
N GLY A 282 4.77 12.43 -13.46
CA GLY A 282 3.66 12.22 -12.53
C GLY A 282 3.99 11.36 -11.31
N VAL A 283 5.24 10.91 -11.17
CA VAL A 283 5.70 10.10 -10.04
C VAL A 283 6.11 10.99 -8.86
N GLY A 284 7.17 11.78 -9.02
CA GLY A 284 7.67 12.69 -7.99
C GLY A 284 8.05 12.02 -6.65
N PRO A 285 8.46 12.81 -5.64
CA PRO A 285 9.04 12.28 -4.40
C PRO A 285 8.01 11.62 -3.48
N THR A 286 6.71 11.76 -3.77
CA THR A 286 5.65 11.16 -2.97
C THR A 286 5.21 9.81 -3.52
N LEU A 287 5.03 9.66 -4.84
CA LEU A 287 4.55 8.40 -5.43
C LEU A 287 5.68 7.48 -5.87
N GLY A 288 6.89 8.01 -6.15
CA GLY A 288 8.07 7.22 -6.51
C GLY A 288 8.44 6.17 -5.46
N PRO A 289 8.69 6.58 -4.20
CA PRO A 289 8.94 5.63 -3.12
C PRO A 289 7.83 4.59 -2.96
N GLN A 290 6.56 4.96 -3.18
CA GLN A 290 5.42 4.03 -3.10
C GLN A 290 5.41 3.01 -4.23
N LEU A 291 5.80 3.40 -5.45
CA LEU A 291 5.93 2.48 -6.58
C LEU A 291 7.06 1.47 -6.32
N ILE A 292 8.23 1.94 -5.91
CA ILE A 292 9.39 1.09 -5.61
C ILE A 292 9.05 0.13 -4.47
N ALA A 293 8.42 0.62 -3.40
CA ALA A 293 7.97 -0.19 -2.26
C ALA A 293 7.04 -1.35 -2.67
N GLU A 294 6.09 -1.12 -3.57
CA GLU A 294 5.11 -2.14 -3.98
C GLU A 294 5.63 -3.11 -5.03
N ILE A 295 6.41 -2.60 -5.98
CA ILE A 295 6.92 -3.41 -7.09
C ILE A 295 8.09 -4.27 -6.60
N GLY A 296 8.97 -3.69 -5.77
CA GLY A 296 10.23 -4.29 -5.37
C GLY A 296 11.18 -4.43 -6.56
N ASP A 297 12.06 -5.43 -6.50
CA ASP A 297 12.93 -5.74 -7.63
C ASP A 297 12.10 -6.17 -8.85
N VAL A 298 12.19 -5.40 -9.93
CA VAL A 298 11.42 -5.63 -11.16
C VAL A 298 11.89 -6.89 -11.91
N ARG A 299 13.13 -7.34 -11.70
CA ARG A 299 13.71 -8.53 -12.36
C ARG A 299 13.01 -9.83 -11.95
N ARG A 300 12.33 -9.84 -10.79
CA ARG A 300 11.50 -10.98 -10.34
C ARG A 300 10.32 -11.28 -11.27
N PHE A 301 9.93 -10.34 -12.13
CA PHE A 301 8.87 -10.53 -13.10
C PHE A 301 9.45 -10.99 -14.45
N HIS A 302 9.07 -12.19 -14.87
CA HIS A 302 9.49 -12.76 -16.15
C HIS A 302 9.00 -11.96 -17.39
N SER A 303 8.02 -11.06 -17.22
CA SER A 303 7.56 -10.18 -18.29
C SER A 303 6.81 -8.96 -17.76
N LYS A 304 6.70 -7.92 -18.60
CA LYS A 304 5.80 -6.77 -18.36
C LYS A 304 4.34 -7.17 -18.10
N LYS A 305 3.86 -8.28 -18.71
CA LYS A 305 2.50 -8.79 -18.47
C LYS A 305 2.34 -9.32 -17.04
N ALA A 306 3.38 -9.96 -16.50
CA ALA A 306 3.39 -10.46 -15.13
C ALA A 306 3.31 -9.32 -14.11
N LEU A 307 4.03 -8.20 -14.33
CA LEU A 307 3.91 -7.01 -13.49
C LEU A 307 2.49 -6.41 -13.53
N VAL A 308 1.89 -6.33 -14.72
CA VAL A 308 0.51 -5.83 -14.89
C VAL A 308 -0.50 -6.73 -14.18
N ALA A 309 -0.33 -8.05 -14.26
CA ALA A 309 -1.15 -9.02 -13.53
C ALA A 309 -0.96 -8.90 -12.00
N PHE A 310 0.28 -8.68 -11.54
CA PHE A 310 0.59 -8.42 -10.14
C PHE A 310 -0.05 -7.12 -9.62
N ALA A 311 -0.18 -6.09 -10.44
CA ALA A 311 -0.99 -4.92 -10.11
C ALA A 311 -2.50 -5.23 -10.15
N GLY A 312 -2.93 -6.24 -10.89
CA GLY A 312 -4.34 -6.59 -11.07
C GLY A 312 -5.13 -5.57 -11.88
N ILE A 313 -4.45 -4.94 -12.85
CA ILE A 313 -5.05 -4.00 -13.82
C ILE A 313 -5.15 -4.60 -15.23
N ASP A 314 -4.85 -5.89 -15.36
CA ASP A 314 -5.13 -6.68 -16.55
C ASP A 314 -6.64 -6.89 -16.73
N ALA A 315 -7.06 -6.94 -17.99
CA ALA A 315 -8.43 -7.27 -18.39
C ALA A 315 -8.37 -8.57 -19.23
N PRO A 316 -8.28 -9.75 -18.59
CA PRO A 316 -8.14 -11.01 -19.29
C PRO A 316 -9.32 -11.24 -20.25
N PRO A 317 -9.12 -11.97 -21.37
CA PRO A 317 -10.22 -12.33 -22.26
C PRO A 317 -11.25 -13.18 -21.52
N TYR A 318 -12.54 -12.88 -21.71
CA TYR A 318 -13.65 -13.72 -21.26
C TYR A 318 -14.35 -14.24 -22.51
N GLN A 319 -13.94 -15.43 -22.95
CA GLN A 319 -14.50 -16.12 -24.10
C GLN A 319 -15.09 -17.44 -23.60
N SER A 320 -16.40 -17.59 -23.68
CA SER A 320 -17.09 -18.86 -23.40
C SER A 320 -17.97 -19.20 -24.60
N GLY A 321 -17.53 -20.15 -25.42
CA GLY A 321 -18.26 -20.62 -26.60
C GLY A 321 -18.68 -19.48 -27.54
N GLN A 322 -19.93 -19.03 -27.42
CA GLN A 322 -20.54 -17.99 -28.26
C GLN A 322 -20.49 -16.56 -27.67
N ILE A 323 -19.93 -16.37 -26.47
CA ILE A 323 -19.89 -15.05 -25.82
C ILE A 323 -18.51 -14.41 -25.99
N ASP A 324 -18.46 -13.32 -26.78
CA ASP A 324 -17.30 -12.40 -26.86
C ASP A 324 -17.66 -11.05 -26.18
N VAL A 325 -17.34 -10.92 -24.90
CA VAL A 325 -17.63 -9.69 -24.15
C VAL A 325 -16.57 -8.62 -24.45
N ARG A 326 -16.95 -7.61 -25.22
CA ARG A 326 -16.05 -6.48 -25.59
C ARG A 326 -15.81 -5.47 -24.46
N SER A 327 -16.73 -5.35 -23.49
CA SER A 327 -16.61 -4.46 -22.32
C SER A 327 -16.16 -5.23 -21.07
N ARG A 328 -14.99 -4.89 -20.52
CA ARG A 328 -14.32 -5.70 -19.48
C ARG A 328 -13.92 -4.87 -18.27
N SER A 329 -13.99 -5.50 -17.10
CA SER A 329 -13.44 -4.98 -15.86
C SER A 329 -11.98 -5.45 -15.68
N ILE A 330 -11.21 -4.69 -14.90
CA ILE A 330 -9.90 -5.14 -14.43
C ILE A 330 -10.04 -6.31 -13.45
N SER A 331 -9.06 -7.20 -13.39
CA SER A 331 -9.09 -8.40 -12.55
C SER A 331 -9.22 -8.10 -11.05
N LYS A 332 -8.60 -7.02 -10.57
CA LYS A 332 -8.48 -6.66 -9.14
C LYS A 332 -7.81 -7.71 -8.26
N ARG A 333 -7.22 -8.75 -8.85
CA ARG A 333 -6.59 -9.90 -8.16
C ARG A 333 -5.21 -9.60 -7.58
N GLY A 334 -4.55 -8.53 -8.05
CA GLY A 334 -3.22 -8.08 -7.62
C GLY A 334 -3.20 -7.04 -6.49
N SER A 335 -2.05 -6.40 -6.26
CA SER A 335 -1.83 -5.39 -5.19
C SER A 335 -2.76 -4.18 -5.30
N ALA A 336 -3.70 -4.06 -4.36
CA ALA A 336 -4.61 -2.91 -4.27
C ALA A 336 -3.86 -1.60 -4.00
N SER A 337 -2.77 -1.66 -3.25
CA SER A 337 -1.88 -0.55 -2.95
C SER A 337 -1.19 -0.02 -4.20
N LEU A 338 -0.63 -0.90 -5.03
CA LEU A 338 -0.03 -0.53 -6.31
C LEU A 338 -1.06 0.10 -7.25
N ARG A 339 -2.28 -0.46 -7.34
CA ARG A 339 -3.37 0.15 -8.13
C ARG A 339 -3.71 1.57 -7.67
N ARG A 340 -3.77 1.79 -6.36
CA ARG A 340 -4.03 3.12 -5.80
C ARG A 340 -2.92 4.10 -6.19
N THR A 341 -1.65 3.72 -6.02
CA THR A 341 -0.52 4.57 -6.39
C THR A 341 -0.54 4.91 -7.88
N LEU A 342 -0.76 3.92 -8.75
CA LEU A 342 -0.88 4.14 -10.19
C LEU A 342 -2.03 5.08 -10.55
N PHE A 343 -3.18 4.93 -9.89
CA PHE A 343 -4.32 5.82 -10.10
C PHE A 343 -3.97 7.28 -9.76
N LEU A 344 -3.20 7.51 -8.69
CA LEU A 344 -2.73 8.84 -8.32
C LEU A 344 -1.73 9.41 -9.34
N VAL A 345 -0.80 8.60 -9.85
CA VAL A 345 0.13 9.02 -10.93
C VAL A 345 -0.66 9.44 -12.17
N MET A 346 -1.69 8.67 -12.56
CA MET A 346 -2.55 9.03 -13.69
C MET A 346 -3.33 10.32 -13.43
N GLY A 347 -3.69 10.62 -12.18
CA GLY A 347 -4.32 11.89 -11.80
C GLY A 347 -3.40 13.09 -12.04
N VAL A 348 -2.11 12.96 -11.69
CA VAL A 348 -1.11 14.00 -11.97
C VAL A 348 -0.93 14.21 -13.47
N LEU A 349 -0.81 13.13 -14.24
CA LEU A 349 -0.75 13.20 -15.71
C LEU A 349 -1.97 13.92 -16.30
N LEU A 350 -3.17 13.60 -15.82
CA LEU A 350 -4.40 14.24 -16.28
C LEU A 350 -4.46 15.73 -15.92
N GLN A 351 -3.99 16.10 -14.73
CA GLN A 351 -3.97 17.48 -14.25
C GLN A 351 -2.95 18.35 -14.98
N CYS A 352 -1.73 17.84 -15.19
CA CYS A 352 -0.65 18.60 -15.83
C CYS A 352 -0.74 18.60 -17.36
N ALA A 353 -1.41 17.61 -17.94
CA ALA A 353 -1.62 17.48 -19.39
C ALA A 353 -0.33 17.62 -20.26
N PRO A 354 0.75 16.85 -19.99
CA PRO A 354 1.98 16.94 -20.76
C PRO A 354 1.81 16.33 -22.16
N MET A 355 1.75 17.18 -23.19
CA MET A 355 1.42 16.75 -24.57
C MET A 355 2.45 15.80 -25.20
N ASP A 356 3.72 15.91 -24.80
CA ASP A 356 4.81 15.08 -25.33
C ASP A 356 5.01 13.77 -24.55
N GLU A 357 4.28 13.56 -23.45
CA GLU A 357 4.47 12.38 -22.61
C GLU A 357 3.69 11.17 -23.17
N PRO A 358 4.35 10.03 -23.46
CA PRO A 358 3.72 8.90 -24.13
C PRO A 358 2.51 8.29 -23.41
N VAL A 359 2.48 8.26 -22.08
CA VAL A 359 1.33 7.75 -21.30
C VAL A 359 0.15 8.71 -21.42
N TYR A 360 0.37 10.02 -21.35
CA TYR A 360 -0.64 11.05 -21.51
C TYR A 360 -1.22 11.05 -22.93
N GLN A 361 -0.39 10.96 -23.97
CA GLN A 361 -0.88 10.84 -25.35
C GLN A 361 -1.82 9.65 -25.53
N PHE A 362 -1.47 8.50 -24.91
CA PHE A 362 -2.34 7.32 -24.91
C PHE A 362 -3.62 7.55 -24.10
N MET A 363 -3.51 8.19 -22.94
CA MET A 363 -4.66 8.57 -22.12
C MET A 363 -5.62 9.47 -22.91
N ASN A 364 -5.10 10.48 -23.60
CA ASN A 364 -5.87 11.41 -24.41
C ASN A 364 -6.55 10.70 -25.58
N LYS A 365 -5.84 9.79 -26.27
CA LYS A 365 -6.45 8.92 -27.29
C LYS A 365 -7.61 8.10 -26.72
N LYS A 366 -7.48 7.51 -25.53
CA LYS A 366 -8.58 6.75 -24.90
C LYS A 366 -9.74 7.63 -24.49
N ARG A 367 -9.48 8.89 -24.12
CA ARG A 367 -10.53 9.89 -23.86
C ARG A 367 -11.28 10.26 -25.15
N SER A 368 -10.57 10.50 -26.26
CA SER A 368 -11.18 10.82 -27.55
C SER A 368 -11.99 9.65 -28.13
N GLU A 369 -11.62 8.40 -27.80
CA GLU A 369 -12.42 7.20 -28.08
C GLU A 369 -13.70 7.08 -27.22
N GLY A 370 -14.01 8.04 -26.35
CA GLY A 370 -15.19 8.04 -25.48
C GLY A 370 -15.13 7.03 -24.32
N LYS A 371 -13.93 6.57 -23.93
CA LYS A 371 -13.81 5.61 -22.82
C LYS A 371 -14.19 6.27 -21.47
N PRO A 372 -14.90 5.56 -20.57
CA PRO A 372 -15.22 6.10 -19.24
C PRO A 372 -13.98 6.44 -18.41
N TYR A 373 -14.13 7.40 -17.48
CA TYR A 373 -13.07 7.91 -16.59
C TYR A 373 -12.14 6.82 -16.03
N ARG A 374 -12.70 5.86 -15.30
CA ARG A 374 -11.91 4.80 -14.65
C ARG A 374 -11.24 3.85 -15.65
N VAL A 375 -11.81 3.69 -16.85
CA VAL A 375 -11.30 2.77 -17.88
C VAL A 375 -10.04 3.34 -18.51
N TYR A 376 -10.05 4.60 -18.97
CA TYR A 376 -8.84 5.18 -19.55
C TYR A 376 -7.74 5.39 -18.51
N MET A 377 -8.09 5.67 -17.25
CA MET A 377 -7.12 5.79 -16.16
C MET A 377 -6.37 4.46 -15.96
N MET A 378 -7.08 3.34 -15.87
CA MET A 378 -6.43 2.02 -15.68
C MET A 378 -5.74 1.50 -16.94
N ALA A 379 -6.27 1.81 -18.13
CA ALA A 379 -5.58 1.49 -19.38
C ALA A 379 -4.24 2.25 -19.49
N SER A 380 -4.21 3.53 -19.08
CA SER A 380 -3.00 4.35 -19.08
C SER A 380 -2.02 3.89 -18.00
N ALA A 381 -2.50 3.49 -16.82
CA ALA A 381 -1.68 2.85 -15.80
C ALA A 381 -1.03 1.54 -16.28
N ASN A 382 -1.72 0.75 -17.11
CA ASN A 382 -1.13 -0.44 -17.75
C ASN A 382 -0.01 -0.04 -18.72
N LYS A 383 -0.22 0.99 -19.56
CA LYS A 383 0.84 1.53 -20.42
C LYS A 383 2.05 2.01 -19.58
N PHE A 384 1.79 2.74 -18.50
CA PHE A 384 2.81 3.20 -17.56
C PHE A 384 3.62 2.03 -16.99
N LEU A 385 2.98 0.99 -16.45
CA LEU A 385 3.70 -0.18 -15.90
C LEU A 385 4.57 -0.90 -16.93
N ARG A 386 4.15 -0.93 -18.19
CA ARG A 386 4.94 -1.53 -19.27
C ARG A 386 6.20 -0.72 -19.57
N ILE A 387 6.11 0.61 -19.52
CA ILE A 387 7.25 1.52 -19.66
C ILE A 387 8.14 1.37 -18.43
N TYR A 388 7.57 1.44 -17.22
CA TYR A 388 8.26 1.23 -15.96
C TYR A 388 9.10 -0.06 -15.99
N TYR A 389 8.48 -1.18 -16.35
CA TYR A 389 9.16 -2.47 -16.43
C TYR A 389 10.36 -2.42 -17.38
N ALA A 390 10.18 -1.88 -18.59
CA ALA A 390 11.22 -1.84 -19.60
C ALA A 390 12.38 -0.92 -19.18
N SER A 391 12.08 0.29 -18.72
CA SER A 391 13.07 1.29 -18.34
C SER A 391 13.87 0.88 -17.10
N VAL A 392 13.18 0.44 -16.03
CA VAL A 392 13.86 0.06 -14.79
C VAL A 392 14.67 -1.21 -14.99
N LYS A 393 14.12 -2.21 -15.68
CA LYS A 393 14.87 -3.45 -15.94
C LYS A 393 16.12 -3.20 -16.78
N ALA A 394 16.00 -2.46 -17.89
CA ALA A 394 17.15 -2.16 -18.74
C ALA A 394 18.27 -1.41 -18.00
N TYR A 395 17.89 -0.51 -17.08
CA TYR A 395 18.85 0.20 -16.25
C TYR A 395 19.50 -0.68 -15.18
N LEU A 396 18.75 -1.56 -14.52
CA LEU A 396 19.34 -2.50 -13.57
C LEU A 396 20.27 -3.50 -14.28
N ASP A 397 19.86 -3.98 -15.45
CA ASP A 397 20.68 -4.88 -16.26
C ASP A 397 21.98 -4.18 -16.71
N SER A 398 21.98 -2.87 -17.00
CA SER A 398 23.22 -2.15 -17.36
C SER A 398 24.21 -2.01 -16.21
N LEU A 399 23.74 -1.91 -14.96
CA LEU A 399 24.59 -1.82 -13.78
C LEU A 399 25.29 -3.14 -13.41
N GLU A 400 24.84 -4.28 -13.94
CA GLU A 400 25.48 -5.58 -13.73
C GLU A 400 26.62 -5.86 -14.72
N HIS A 401 26.70 -5.08 -15.80
CA HIS A 401 27.69 -5.24 -16.87
C HIS A 401 28.81 -4.19 -16.82
N ASP A 402 28.74 -3.26 -15.86
CA ASP A 402 29.78 -2.28 -15.49
C ASP A 402 30.47 -2.74 -14.20
#